data_AF-E8ZA79-F1
#
_entry.id   AF-E8ZA79-F1
#
_cell.length_a   1.000
_cell.length_b   1.000
_cell.length_c   1.000
_cell.angle_alpha   90.00
_cell.angle_beta   90.00
_cell.angle_gamma   90.00
#
_symmetry.space_group_name_H-M   'P 1'
#
loop_
_entity.id
_entity.type
_entity.pdbx_description
1 polymer ?
#
loop_
_entity_poly.entity_id
_entity_poly.type
_entity_poly.pdbx_seq_one_letter_code
_entity_poly.pdbx_strand_id
1 'polypeptide(L)'
;MRSAVILLYNANQLADDDRDRLLACLSDAEMLRYQHFLRPLRQREFLLGRILLRFAISRLAGIAPEAVHVTELKNQAPLVHLPAAAAACPRFSLSHSRGWVACAASVDTALGLDIEMLDGGRDVDAIGRAAFSAAESSWLSSRPAKDKVADFYALWSSKEALFKLMSCHAGGAALPEMAAAGVRLRSGVRWHARTWSRQGLAIALCSGDRLHSVARICLHGATPSAWSEQLGDG
;
A
#
# COMPACT_ATOMS: atom_id res chain seq x y z
N MET A 1 -0.72 11.34 -19.03
CA MET A 1 -1.89 11.42 -18.12
C MET A 1 -1.49 10.81 -16.79
N ARG A 2 -1.82 11.42 -15.65
CA ARG A 2 -1.37 10.92 -14.34
C ARG A 2 -1.91 9.53 -14.03
N SER A 3 -1.04 8.58 -13.73
CA SER A 3 -1.42 7.18 -13.51
C SER A 3 -0.68 6.57 -12.32
N ALA A 4 -1.25 5.51 -11.76
CA ALA A 4 -0.59 4.69 -10.75
C ALA A 4 -0.83 3.21 -11.01
N VAL A 5 0.06 2.39 -10.47
CA VAL A 5 -0.10 0.94 -10.40
C VAL A 5 -0.19 0.51 -8.94
N ILE A 6 -1.04 -0.46 -8.64
CA ILE A 6 -1.08 -1.19 -7.37
C ILE A 6 -0.82 -2.65 -7.71
N LEU A 7 0.28 -3.18 -7.19
CA LEU A 7 0.60 -4.60 -7.23
C LEU A 7 0.15 -5.23 -5.92
N LEU A 8 -0.56 -6.35 -5.99
CA LEU A 8 -1.00 -7.13 -4.84
C LEU A 8 -0.49 -8.55 -4.93
N TYR A 9 -0.07 -9.10 -3.79
CA TYR A 9 0.39 -10.48 -3.65
C TYR A 9 -0.12 -11.10 -2.35
N ASN A 10 -0.54 -12.36 -2.39
CA ASN A 10 -0.88 -13.12 -1.19
C ASN A 10 0.32 -13.95 -0.72
N ALA A 11 0.97 -13.53 0.37
CA ALA A 11 2.15 -14.16 0.94
C ALA A 11 1.97 -15.63 1.35
N ASN A 12 0.72 -16.08 1.52
CA ASN A 12 0.43 -17.49 1.78
C ASN A 12 0.65 -18.37 0.54
N GLN A 13 0.71 -17.78 -0.66
CA GLN A 13 0.96 -18.48 -1.93
C GLN A 13 2.45 -18.56 -2.27
N LEU A 14 3.33 -17.96 -1.47
CA LEU A 14 4.78 -18.04 -1.69
C LEU A 14 5.30 -19.42 -1.28
N ALA A 15 5.83 -20.18 -2.23
CA ALA A 15 6.52 -21.45 -2.01
C ALA A 15 7.87 -21.21 -1.31
N ASP A 16 8.36 -22.20 -0.56
CA ASP A 16 9.60 -22.06 0.22
C ASP A 16 10.85 -21.95 -0.67
N ASP A 17 10.93 -22.70 -1.78
CA ASP A 17 12.03 -22.59 -2.74
C ASP A 17 12.15 -21.17 -3.32
N ASP A 18 11.00 -20.56 -3.60
CA ASP A 18 10.98 -19.20 -4.13
C ASP A 18 11.28 -18.15 -3.06
N ARG A 19 10.83 -18.38 -1.82
CA ARG A 19 11.22 -17.55 -0.68
C ARG A 19 12.75 -17.48 -0.57
N ASP A 20 13.44 -18.60 -0.69
CA ASP A 20 14.90 -18.65 -0.54
C ASP A 20 15.62 -17.91 -1.69
N ARG A 21 15.09 -17.99 -2.92
CA ARG A 21 15.56 -17.16 -4.05
C ARG A 21 15.36 -15.67 -3.81
N LEU A 22 14.18 -15.28 -3.32
CA LEU A 22 13.88 -13.87 -3.05
C LEU A 22 14.71 -13.33 -1.88
N LEU A 23 15.07 -14.17 -0.90
CA LEU A 23 15.95 -13.79 0.20
C LEU A 23 17.34 -13.36 -0.29
N ALA A 24 17.83 -13.96 -1.37
CA ALA A 24 19.11 -13.58 -1.99
C ALA A 24 19.08 -12.16 -2.61
N CYS A 25 17.90 -11.56 -2.80
CA CYS A 25 17.76 -10.20 -3.31
C CYS A 25 17.78 -9.12 -2.20
N LEU A 26 17.74 -9.50 -0.93
CA LEU A 26 17.80 -8.55 0.18
C LEU A 26 19.24 -8.09 0.42
N SER A 27 19.40 -6.80 0.72
CA SER A 27 20.66 -6.30 1.30
C SER A 27 20.86 -6.86 2.71
N ASP A 28 22.09 -6.76 3.24
CA ASP A 28 22.39 -7.16 4.62
C ASP A 28 21.48 -6.45 5.64
N ALA A 29 21.20 -5.16 5.44
CA ALA A 29 20.32 -4.39 6.32
C ALA A 29 18.86 -4.89 6.28
N GLU A 30 18.36 -5.24 5.10
CA GLU A 30 17.03 -5.83 4.95
C GLU A 30 16.98 -7.26 5.49
N MET A 31 18.03 -8.05 5.29
CA MET A 31 18.16 -9.41 5.82
C MET A 31 18.14 -9.40 7.35
N LEU A 32 18.89 -8.48 7.96
CA LEU A 32 18.83 -8.28 9.41
C LEU A 32 17.40 -7.96 9.83
N ARG A 33 16.73 -6.98 9.20
CA ARG A 33 15.34 -6.64 9.54
C ARG A 33 14.37 -7.81 9.34
N TYR A 34 14.54 -8.59 8.27
CA TYR A 34 13.75 -9.79 8.01
C TYR A 34 13.87 -10.80 9.17
N GLN A 35 15.09 -11.05 9.64
CA GLN A 35 15.36 -12.00 10.74
C GLN A 35 14.78 -11.55 12.09
N HIS A 36 14.56 -10.25 12.30
CA HIS A 36 13.95 -9.74 13.54
C HIS A 36 12.45 -10.07 13.68
N PHE A 37 11.76 -10.42 12.59
CA PHE A 37 10.35 -10.78 12.68
C PHE A 37 10.18 -12.20 13.22
N LEU A 38 9.52 -12.32 14.38
CA LEU A 38 9.27 -13.61 15.04
C LEU A 38 8.19 -14.46 14.36
N ARG A 39 7.25 -13.82 13.66
CA ARG A 39 6.13 -14.52 13.01
C ARG A 39 6.48 -14.84 11.55
N PRO A 40 6.41 -16.10 11.09
CA PRO A 40 6.74 -16.47 9.71
C PRO A 40 5.93 -15.71 8.66
N LEU A 41 4.64 -15.48 8.90
CA LEU A 41 3.81 -14.69 7.98
C LEU A 41 4.34 -13.25 7.84
N ARG A 42 4.80 -12.65 8.94
CA ARG A 42 5.36 -11.29 8.95
C ARG A 42 6.68 -11.22 8.19
N GLN A 43 7.51 -12.24 8.31
CA GLN A 43 8.73 -12.41 7.51
C GLN A 43 8.39 -12.44 6.01
N ARG A 44 7.43 -13.27 5.61
CA ARG A 44 6.97 -13.36 4.20
C ARG A 44 6.39 -12.04 3.70
N GLU A 45 5.56 -11.37 4.50
CA GLU A 45 4.99 -10.06 4.15
C GLU A 45 6.08 -9.00 3.94
N PHE A 46 7.10 -8.97 4.82
CA PHE A 46 8.22 -8.04 4.69
C PHE A 46 9.04 -8.31 3.43
N LEU A 47 9.42 -9.57 3.20
CA LEU A 47 10.17 -10.01 2.03
C LEU A 47 9.44 -9.59 0.75
N LEU A 48 8.17 -9.99 0.60
CA LEU A 48 7.38 -9.64 -0.57
C LEU A 48 7.18 -8.13 -0.71
N GLY A 49 7.06 -7.38 0.39
CA GLY A 49 6.99 -5.92 0.34
C GLY A 49 8.22 -5.30 -0.31
N ARG A 50 9.41 -5.86 -0.08
CA ARG A 50 10.68 -5.41 -0.68
C ARG A 50 10.83 -5.84 -2.13
N ILE A 51 10.39 -7.04 -2.47
CA ILE A 51 10.43 -7.54 -3.85
C ILE A 51 9.43 -6.78 -4.73
N LEU A 52 8.19 -6.58 -4.26
CA LEU A 52 7.18 -5.77 -4.96
C LEU A 52 7.62 -4.32 -5.13
N LEU A 53 8.28 -3.74 -4.12
CA LEU A 53 8.86 -2.40 -4.20
C LEU A 53 9.89 -2.32 -5.33
N ARG A 54 10.91 -3.20 -5.32
CA ARG A 54 11.95 -3.21 -6.36
C ARG A 54 11.34 -3.38 -7.73
N PHE A 55 10.44 -4.34 -7.90
CA PHE A 55 9.78 -4.62 -9.17
C PHE A 55 8.95 -3.44 -9.69
N ALA A 56 8.15 -2.79 -8.82
CA ALA A 56 7.36 -1.63 -9.22
C ALA A 56 8.23 -0.44 -9.62
N ILE A 57 9.28 -0.16 -8.84
CA ILE A 57 10.19 0.96 -9.09
C ILE A 57 11.04 0.71 -10.33
N SER A 58 11.64 -0.48 -10.46
CA SER A 58 12.52 -0.81 -11.58
C SER A 58 11.79 -0.69 -12.92
N ARG A 59 10.55 -1.17 -12.98
CA ARG A 59 9.67 -1.08 -14.15
C ARG A 59 9.37 0.38 -14.52
N LEU A 60 8.97 1.20 -13.55
CA LEU A 60 8.62 2.60 -13.81
C LEU A 60 9.85 3.49 -14.06
N ALA A 61 11.01 3.13 -13.51
CA ALA A 61 12.26 3.86 -13.69
C ALA A 61 13.07 3.37 -14.91
N GLY A 62 12.68 2.27 -15.55
CA GLY A 62 13.37 1.70 -16.71
C GLY A 62 14.76 1.14 -16.39
N ILE A 63 14.93 0.53 -15.22
CA ILE A 63 16.21 -0.02 -14.75
C ILE A 63 16.05 -1.48 -14.29
N ALA A 64 17.17 -2.16 -14.10
CA ALA A 64 17.19 -3.50 -13.52
C ALA A 64 16.77 -3.47 -12.03
N PRO A 65 16.05 -4.48 -11.50
CA PRO A 65 15.65 -4.54 -10.09
C PRO A 65 16.82 -4.43 -9.10
N GLU A 66 18.00 -4.94 -9.47
CA GLU A 66 19.22 -4.93 -8.67
C GLU A 66 19.81 -3.52 -8.52
N ALA A 67 19.48 -2.61 -9.44
CA ALA A 67 19.88 -1.20 -9.37
C ALA A 67 18.98 -0.37 -8.44
N VAL A 68 17.90 -0.95 -7.90
CA VAL A 68 17.03 -0.30 -6.91
C VAL A 68 17.58 -0.58 -5.50
N HIS A 69 18.29 0.39 -4.94
CA HIS A 69 18.83 0.28 -3.58
C HIS A 69 17.81 0.78 -2.56
N VAL A 70 17.58 0.00 -1.51
CA VAL A 70 16.60 0.28 -0.46
C VAL A 70 17.30 0.48 0.88
N THR A 71 17.06 1.62 1.53
CA THR A 71 17.56 1.91 2.87
C THR A 71 16.43 1.77 3.88
N GLU A 72 16.63 0.90 4.88
CA GLU A 72 15.67 0.69 5.95
C GLU A 72 15.70 1.84 6.97
N LEU A 73 14.52 2.38 7.27
CA LEU A 73 14.35 3.37 8.34
C LEU A 73 13.53 2.77 9.50
N LYS A 74 13.91 3.13 10.72
CA LYS A 74 13.16 2.76 11.93
C LYS A 74 11.84 3.54 11.96
N ASN A 75 10.73 2.81 12.10
CA ASN A 75 9.37 3.35 12.21
C ASN A 75 8.94 4.28 11.06
N GLN A 76 9.54 4.14 9.87
CA GLN A 76 9.26 4.96 8.70
C GLN A 76 9.20 4.09 7.43
N ALA A 77 8.68 4.65 6.35
CA ALA A 77 8.80 4.04 5.03
C ALA A 77 10.29 3.93 4.63
N PRO A 78 10.70 2.88 3.89
CA PRO A 78 12.07 2.79 3.42
C PRO A 78 12.37 3.92 2.42
N LEU A 79 13.65 4.25 2.26
CA LEU A 79 14.11 5.15 1.19
C LEU A 79 14.57 4.33 0.00
N VAL A 80 14.32 4.84 -1.21
CA VAL A 80 14.77 4.23 -2.46
C VAL A 80 15.78 5.15 -3.12
N HIS A 81 16.93 4.59 -3.50
CA HIS A 81 17.99 5.26 -4.22
C HIS A 81 18.10 4.64 -5.61
N LEU A 82 18.13 5.50 -6.62
CA LEU A 82 18.18 5.11 -8.03
C LEU A 82 19.45 5.68 -8.67
N PRO A 83 20.05 4.96 -9.65
CA PRO A 83 21.18 5.48 -10.40
C PRO A 83 20.77 6.67 -11.27
N ALA A 84 21.74 7.49 -11.68
CA ALA A 84 21.50 8.63 -12.57
C ALA A 84 20.91 8.23 -13.94
N ALA A 85 21.11 6.97 -14.35
CA ALA A 85 20.56 6.40 -15.58
C ALA A 85 19.05 6.09 -15.50
N ALA A 86 18.41 6.23 -14.33
CA ALA A 86 16.97 6.01 -14.20
C ALA A 86 16.17 7.04 -15.00
N ALA A 87 15.22 6.57 -15.80
CA ALA A 87 14.37 7.42 -16.63
C ALA A 87 13.38 8.27 -15.80
N ALA A 88 13.09 7.85 -14.56
CA ALA A 88 12.20 8.54 -13.64
C ALA A 88 12.57 8.23 -12.18
N CYS A 89 12.01 8.99 -11.25
CA CYS A 89 12.08 8.73 -9.81
C CYS A 89 10.66 8.48 -9.26
N PRO A 90 10.14 7.24 -9.37
CA PRO A 90 8.77 6.94 -8.98
C PRO A 90 8.58 7.07 -7.47
N ARG A 91 7.41 7.55 -7.07
CA ARG A 91 6.92 7.53 -5.68
C ARG A 91 6.18 6.24 -5.42
N PHE A 92 6.22 5.75 -4.19
CA PHE A 92 5.57 4.51 -3.81
C PHE A 92 4.94 4.55 -2.43
N SER A 93 4.09 3.57 -2.15
CA SER A 93 3.57 3.30 -0.81
C SER A 93 3.31 1.81 -0.63
N LEU A 94 3.68 1.28 0.54
CA LEU A 94 3.54 -0.13 0.89
C LEU A 94 2.43 -0.32 1.93
N SER A 95 1.67 -1.39 1.81
CA SER A 95 0.80 -1.86 2.88
C SER A 95 0.68 -3.39 2.87
N HIS A 96 0.31 -3.97 4.00
CA HIS A 96 0.09 -5.41 4.15
C HIS A 96 -1.04 -5.62 5.16
N SER A 97 -1.83 -6.69 4.99
CA SER A 97 -2.85 -7.09 5.96
C SER A 97 -3.20 -8.57 5.78
N ARG A 98 -3.07 -9.36 6.86
CA ARG A 98 -3.38 -10.80 6.93
C ARG A 98 -2.82 -11.60 5.75
N GLY A 99 -1.52 -11.43 5.46
CA GLY A 99 -0.82 -12.13 4.39
C GLY A 99 -0.95 -11.47 3.01
N TRP A 100 -1.86 -10.53 2.80
CA TRP A 100 -1.81 -9.70 1.60
C TRP A 100 -0.72 -8.65 1.74
N VAL A 101 0.03 -8.44 0.67
CA VAL A 101 1.05 -7.39 0.54
C VAL A 101 0.74 -6.59 -0.71
N ALA A 102 0.83 -5.27 -0.62
CA ALA A 102 0.60 -4.39 -1.74
C ALA A 102 1.65 -3.28 -1.84
N CYS A 103 2.02 -2.96 -3.08
CA CYS A 103 2.87 -1.84 -3.42
C CYS A 103 2.16 -0.98 -4.46
N ALA A 104 1.91 0.29 -4.12
CA ALA A 104 1.47 1.29 -5.07
C ALA A 104 2.68 2.09 -5.57
N ALA A 105 2.73 2.42 -6.86
CA ALA A 105 3.76 3.27 -7.43
C ALA A 105 3.24 4.19 -8.54
N SER A 106 3.84 5.38 -8.67
CA SER A 106 3.53 6.37 -9.71
C SER A 106 4.75 7.25 -9.99
N VAL A 107 4.96 7.62 -11.25
CA VAL A 107 5.95 8.64 -11.64
C VAL A 107 5.41 10.07 -11.52
N ASP A 108 4.08 10.22 -11.44
CA ASP A 108 3.40 11.50 -11.63
C ASP A 108 3.04 12.23 -10.33
N THR A 109 2.87 11.50 -9.23
CA THR A 109 2.37 12.08 -7.97
C THR A 109 2.76 11.23 -6.76
N ALA A 110 2.79 11.85 -5.58
CA ALA A 110 2.96 11.15 -4.32
C ALA A 110 1.72 10.28 -4.02
N LEU A 111 1.95 9.14 -3.38
CA LEU A 111 0.93 8.16 -3.06
C LEU A 111 0.98 7.77 -1.59
N GLY A 112 -0.18 7.40 -1.06
CA GLY A 112 -0.32 6.62 0.15
C GLY A 112 -1.28 5.47 -0.09
N LEU A 113 -0.89 4.27 0.30
CA LEU A 113 -1.65 3.04 0.09
C LEU A 113 -1.95 2.41 1.44
N ASP A 114 -3.18 1.96 1.62
CA ASP A 114 -3.51 1.08 2.71
C ASP A 114 -4.41 -0.07 2.25
N ILE A 115 -4.22 -1.24 2.86
CA ILE A 115 -5.03 -2.42 2.64
C ILE A 115 -5.40 -3.03 3.98
N GLU A 116 -6.66 -3.43 4.16
CA GLU A 116 -7.11 -4.09 5.38
C GLU A 116 -8.07 -5.22 5.07
N MET A 117 -7.82 -6.38 5.68
CA MET A 117 -8.75 -7.51 5.60
C MET A 117 -9.92 -7.25 6.53
N LEU A 118 -11.13 -7.24 5.97
CA LEU A 118 -12.36 -7.07 6.73
C LEU A 118 -12.48 -8.14 7.81
N ASP A 119 -12.89 -7.69 8.98
CA ASP A 119 -13.20 -8.53 10.13
C ASP A 119 -14.55 -8.14 10.69
N GLY A 120 -15.57 -8.94 10.37
CA GLY A 120 -16.94 -8.73 10.84
C GLY A 120 -17.17 -9.06 12.30
N GLY A 121 -16.18 -9.67 12.98
CA GLY A 121 -16.26 -9.97 14.42
C GLY A 121 -15.89 -8.78 15.31
N ARG A 122 -15.43 -7.66 14.74
CA ARG A 122 -15.02 -6.47 15.50
C ARG A 122 -16.18 -5.51 15.72
N ASP A 123 -16.20 -4.88 16.89
CA ASP A 123 -17.05 -3.72 17.17
C ASP A 123 -16.48 -2.48 16.46
N VAL A 124 -16.84 -2.34 15.19
CA VAL A 124 -16.39 -1.23 14.33
C VAL A 124 -16.91 0.13 14.80
N ASP A 125 -18.03 0.19 15.52
CA ASP A 125 -18.54 1.44 16.09
C ASP A 125 -17.67 1.88 17.28
N ALA A 126 -17.27 0.95 18.16
CA ALA A 126 -16.37 1.26 19.27
C ALA A 126 -14.97 1.68 18.79
N ILE A 127 -14.41 0.96 17.81
CA ILE A 127 -13.12 1.33 17.22
C ILE A 127 -13.23 2.69 16.51
N GLY A 128 -14.31 2.90 15.75
CA GLY A 128 -14.58 4.17 15.08
C GLY A 128 -14.61 5.35 16.05
N ARG A 129 -15.33 5.23 17.18
CA ARG A 129 -15.37 6.29 18.22
C ARG A 129 -14.00 6.63 18.81
N ALA A 130 -13.07 5.67 18.87
CA ALA A 130 -11.73 5.89 19.41
C ALA A 130 -10.74 6.49 18.40
N ALA A 131 -10.97 6.28 17.10
CA ALA A 131 -10.01 6.61 16.05
C ALA A 131 -10.45 7.73 15.09
N PHE A 132 -11.76 7.93 14.94
CA PHE A 132 -12.34 8.88 13.98
C PHE A 132 -12.79 10.17 14.66
N SER A 133 -12.90 11.23 13.86
CA SER A 133 -13.51 12.48 14.33
C SER A 133 -14.98 12.28 14.70
N ALA A 134 -15.59 13.29 15.32
CA ALA A 134 -17.03 13.28 15.59
C ALA A 134 -17.86 13.21 14.30
N ALA A 135 -17.45 13.89 13.24
CA ALA A 135 -18.14 13.90 11.95
C ALA A 135 -18.06 12.53 11.25
N GLU A 136 -16.88 11.92 11.27
CA GLU A 136 -16.60 10.59 10.73
C GLU A 136 -17.30 9.48 11.52
N SER A 137 -17.29 9.56 12.85
CA SER A 137 -18.00 8.63 13.73
C SER A 137 -19.52 8.71 13.54
N SER A 138 -20.06 9.93 13.40
CA SER A 138 -21.47 10.15 13.10
C SER A 138 -21.84 9.58 11.73
N TRP A 139 -21.00 9.84 10.72
CA TRP A 139 -21.18 9.24 9.39
C TRP A 139 -21.21 7.71 9.46
N LEU A 140 -20.26 7.08 10.15
CA LEU A 140 -20.22 5.63 10.29
C LEU A 140 -21.45 5.08 11.04
N SER A 141 -21.83 5.74 12.12
CA SER A 141 -22.99 5.33 12.95
C SER A 141 -24.29 5.37 12.17
N SER A 142 -24.40 6.27 11.19
CA SER A 142 -25.56 6.40 10.30
C SER A 142 -25.67 5.29 9.25
N ARG A 143 -24.61 4.48 9.06
CA ARG A 143 -24.57 3.46 8.01
C ARG A 143 -25.46 2.26 8.36
N PRO A 144 -26.16 1.67 7.36
CA PRO A 144 -26.89 0.43 7.56
C PRO A 144 -25.98 -0.67 8.11
N ALA A 145 -26.49 -1.50 9.03
CA ALA A 145 -25.70 -2.55 9.67
C ALA A 145 -24.98 -3.49 8.68
N LYS A 146 -25.63 -3.79 7.54
CA LYS A 146 -25.06 -4.62 6.46
C LYS A 146 -23.83 -4.03 5.78
N ASP A 147 -23.73 -2.70 5.72
CA ASP A 147 -22.66 -1.97 5.02
C ASP A 147 -21.60 -1.45 6.00
N LYS A 148 -21.94 -1.37 7.30
CA LYS A 148 -21.17 -0.71 8.34
C LYS A 148 -19.73 -1.22 8.45
N VAL A 149 -19.51 -2.53 8.42
CA VAL A 149 -18.15 -3.09 8.48
C VAL A 149 -17.33 -2.67 7.26
N ALA A 150 -17.90 -2.79 6.05
CA ALA A 150 -17.20 -2.40 4.83
C ALA A 150 -16.92 -0.89 4.79
N ASP A 151 -17.87 -0.07 5.24
CA ASP A 151 -17.73 1.38 5.32
C ASP A 151 -16.71 1.83 6.37
N PHE A 152 -16.64 1.13 7.52
CA PHE A 152 -15.59 1.33 8.52
C PHE A 152 -14.22 1.09 7.91
N TYR A 153 -13.98 -0.08 7.30
CA TYR A 153 -12.68 -0.40 6.72
C TYR A 153 -12.32 0.50 5.54
N ALA A 154 -13.31 0.92 4.74
CA ALA A 154 -13.06 1.87 3.66
C ALA A 154 -12.64 3.25 4.18
N LEU A 155 -13.24 3.73 5.28
CA LEU A 155 -12.84 4.97 5.93
C LEU A 155 -11.48 4.83 6.63
N TRP A 156 -11.30 3.78 7.43
CA TRP A 156 -10.05 3.46 8.12
C TRP A 156 -8.87 3.43 7.16
N SER A 157 -8.93 2.59 6.12
CA SER A 157 -7.84 2.50 5.15
C SER A 157 -7.65 3.80 4.37
N SER A 158 -8.70 4.60 4.15
CA SER A 158 -8.51 5.92 3.53
C SER A 158 -7.72 6.87 4.42
N LYS A 159 -7.94 6.84 5.73
CA LYS A 159 -7.20 7.67 6.69
C LYS A 159 -5.75 7.21 6.82
N GLU A 160 -5.50 5.90 6.89
CA GLU A 160 -4.15 5.34 6.92
C GLU A 160 -3.39 5.62 5.61
N ALA A 161 -4.05 5.46 4.46
CA ALA A 161 -3.49 5.82 3.16
C ALA A 161 -3.18 7.32 3.10
N LEU A 162 -4.07 8.18 3.60
CA LEU A 162 -3.85 9.62 3.64
C LEU A 162 -2.70 10.00 4.58
N PHE A 163 -2.59 9.34 5.73
CA PHE A 163 -1.47 9.49 6.63
C PHE A 163 -0.15 9.16 5.92
N LYS A 164 -0.06 8.02 5.24
CA LYS A 164 1.14 7.64 4.46
C LYS A 164 1.46 8.64 3.35
N LEU A 165 0.44 9.20 2.67
CA LEU A 165 0.62 10.27 1.68
C LEU A 165 1.17 11.55 2.31
N MET A 166 0.71 11.91 3.51
CA MET A 166 1.10 13.16 4.16
C MET A 166 2.43 13.03 4.92
N SER A 167 2.77 11.86 5.47
CA SER A 167 4.05 11.63 6.15
C SER A 167 5.27 11.76 5.23
N CYS A 168 5.11 11.64 3.90
CA CYS A 168 6.20 11.93 2.97
C CYS A 168 6.41 13.44 2.72
N HIS A 169 5.43 14.27 3.10
CA HIS A 169 5.53 15.72 3.09
C HIS A 169 5.80 16.19 4.53
N ALA A 170 7.07 16.41 4.87
CA ALA A 170 7.49 16.85 6.20
C ALA A 170 6.68 18.07 6.67
N GLY A 171 5.70 17.83 7.53
CA GLY A 171 4.81 18.85 8.05
C GLY A 171 3.69 18.13 8.78
N GLY A 172 3.77 18.09 10.12
CA GLY A 172 2.82 17.45 11.03
C GLY A 172 1.43 18.13 11.03
N ALA A 173 0.88 18.41 9.85
CA ALA A 173 -0.46 18.90 9.67
C ALA A 173 -1.45 17.81 10.09
N ALA A 174 -2.53 18.24 10.74
CA ALA A 174 -3.65 17.37 11.04
C ALA A 174 -4.17 16.73 9.75
N LEU A 175 -4.53 15.45 9.82
CA LEU A 175 -5.19 14.77 8.71
C LEU A 175 -6.53 15.47 8.42
N PRO A 176 -6.85 15.75 7.15
CA PRO A 176 -8.13 16.34 6.83
C PRO A 176 -9.26 15.36 7.11
N GLU A 177 -10.43 15.92 7.44
CA GLU A 177 -11.66 15.15 7.59
C GLU A 177 -12.00 14.40 6.31
N MET A 178 -12.36 13.12 6.42
CA MET A 178 -12.81 12.31 5.28
C MET A 178 -14.33 12.07 5.31
N ALA A 179 -15.05 12.71 6.24
CA ALA A 179 -16.51 12.78 6.22
C ALA A 179 -16.99 14.17 6.66
N ALA A 180 -17.98 14.71 5.95
CA ALA A 180 -18.62 15.96 6.29
C ALA A 180 -20.09 15.94 5.85
N ALA A 181 -20.97 16.56 6.63
CA ALA A 181 -22.40 16.65 6.35
C ALA A 181 -23.05 15.30 6.00
N GLY A 182 -22.67 14.22 6.71
CA GLY A 182 -23.21 12.88 6.48
C GLY A 182 -22.73 12.19 5.21
N VAL A 183 -21.70 12.72 4.54
CA VAL A 183 -21.13 12.14 3.31
C VAL A 183 -19.64 11.88 3.50
N ARG A 184 -19.17 10.73 3.00
CA ARG A 184 -17.74 10.42 2.91
C ARG A 184 -17.10 11.16 1.75
N LEU A 185 -16.09 11.97 2.06
CA LEU A 185 -15.31 12.72 1.09
C LEU A 185 -14.32 11.80 0.36
N ARG A 186 -14.14 12.05 -0.93
CA ARG A 186 -13.19 11.32 -1.79
C ARG A 186 -12.04 12.19 -2.29
N SER A 187 -12.05 13.46 -1.95
CA SER A 187 -10.98 14.39 -2.28
C SER A 187 -11.10 15.65 -1.45
N GLY A 188 -9.98 16.36 -1.32
CA GLY A 188 -9.90 17.71 -0.79
C GLY A 188 -8.69 18.43 -1.36
N VAL A 189 -8.23 19.47 -0.68
CA VAL A 189 -7.06 20.24 -1.11
C VAL A 189 -5.82 19.36 -1.02
N ARG A 190 -5.19 19.08 -2.17
CA ARG A 190 -3.96 18.26 -2.30
C ARG A 190 -4.11 16.80 -1.85
N TRP A 191 -5.31 16.24 -1.94
CA TRP A 191 -5.50 14.80 -1.78
C TRP A 191 -6.72 14.27 -2.53
N HIS A 192 -6.60 13.07 -3.07
CA HIS A 192 -7.68 12.32 -3.73
C HIS A 192 -7.64 10.87 -3.27
N ALA A 193 -8.77 10.35 -2.79
CA ALA A 193 -8.90 8.99 -2.31
C ALA A 193 -9.75 8.15 -3.28
N ARG A 194 -9.27 6.94 -3.58
CA ARG A 194 -10.01 5.89 -4.28
C ARG A 194 -10.02 4.65 -3.41
N THR A 195 -11.19 4.01 -3.32
CA THR A 195 -11.34 2.75 -2.56
C THR A 195 -11.94 1.66 -3.40
N TRP A 196 -11.52 0.45 -3.12
CA TRP A 196 -12.00 -0.78 -3.74
C TRP A 196 -12.07 -1.89 -2.70
N SER A 197 -12.83 -2.93 -3.00
CA SER A 197 -12.82 -4.17 -2.25
C SER A 197 -12.47 -5.34 -3.17
N ARG A 198 -11.75 -6.33 -2.64
CA ARG A 198 -11.45 -7.58 -3.34
C ARG A 198 -11.19 -8.70 -2.36
N GLN A 199 -11.93 -9.81 -2.46
CA GLN A 199 -11.71 -11.00 -1.61
C GLN A 199 -11.66 -10.67 -0.10
N GLY A 200 -12.55 -9.80 0.36
CA GLY A 200 -12.57 -9.34 1.76
C GLY A 200 -11.51 -8.29 2.12
N LEU A 201 -10.64 -7.89 1.19
CA LEU A 201 -9.65 -6.83 1.40
C LEU A 201 -10.25 -5.48 1.00
N ALA A 202 -10.31 -4.53 1.94
CA ALA A 202 -10.46 -3.11 1.64
C ALA A 202 -9.11 -2.56 1.15
N ILE A 203 -9.14 -1.80 0.06
CA ILE A 203 -7.95 -1.19 -0.55
C ILE A 203 -8.23 0.30 -0.70
N ALA A 204 -7.38 1.14 -0.15
CA ALA A 204 -7.45 2.59 -0.27
C ALA A 204 -6.16 3.16 -0.84
N LEU A 205 -6.28 3.97 -1.89
CA LEU A 205 -5.19 4.74 -2.46
C LEU A 205 -5.50 6.23 -2.33
N CYS A 206 -4.62 6.96 -1.65
CA CYS A 206 -4.60 8.41 -1.63
C CYS A 206 -3.47 8.93 -2.53
N SER A 207 -3.73 9.98 -3.30
CA SER A 207 -2.74 10.64 -4.15
C SER A 207 -2.79 12.16 -4.00
N GLY A 208 -1.66 12.83 -4.18
CA GLY A 208 -1.59 14.30 -4.13
C GLY A 208 -2.39 14.97 -5.23
N ASP A 209 -2.32 14.40 -6.44
CA ASP A 209 -3.07 14.83 -7.62
C ASP A 209 -4.13 13.82 -8.02
N ARG A 210 -5.16 14.29 -8.74
CA ARG A 210 -6.18 13.40 -9.30
C ARG A 210 -5.54 12.48 -10.35
N LEU A 211 -5.61 11.17 -10.10
CA LEU A 211 -5.18 10.12 -11.02
C LEU A 211 -6.26 9.88 -12.09
N HIS A 212 -5.83 9.79 -13.35
CA HIS A 212 -6.69 9.41 -14.47
C HIS A 212 -6.97 7.90 -14.45
N SER A 213 -5.94 7.09 -14.23
CA SER A 213 -6.03 5.63 -14.20
C SER A 213 -5.28 5.06 -12.99
N VAL A 214 -5.76 3.90 -12.51
CA VAL A 214 -5.08 3.10 -11.50
C VAL A 214 -5.16 1.64 -11.94
N ALA A 215 -4.04 1.09 -12.40
CA ALA A 215 -3.92 -0.34 -12.67
C ALA A 215 -3.84 -1.10 -11.34
N ARG A 216 -4.60 -2.18 -11.20
CA ARG A 216 -4.62 -3.00 -9.98
C ARG A 216 -4.37 -4.44 -10.38
N ILE A 217 -3.13 -4.90 -10.20
CA ILE A 217 -2.70 -6.23 -10.65
C ILE A 217 -2.53 -7.15 -9.44
N CYS A 218 -3.15 -8.32 -9.52
CA CYS A 218 -2.82 -9.44 -8.64
C CYS A 218 -1.69 -10.22 -9.29
N LEU A 219 -0.57 -10.31 -8.60
CA LEU A 219 0.54 -11.11 -9.07
C LEU A 219 0.42 -12.52 -8.50
N HIS A 220 0.78 -13.49 -9.33
CA HIS A 220 0.84 -14.91 -9.01
C HIS A 220 2.21 -15.47 -9.41
N GLY A 221 2.60 -16.62 -8.86
CA GLY A 221 3.98 -17.11 -9.02
C GLY A 221 4.99 -16.20 -8.30
N ALA A 222 6.26 -16.57 -8.25
CA ALA A 222 7.12 -15.97 -7.23
C ALA A 222 8.30 -15.13 -7.74
N THR A 223 8.57 -15.13 -9.05
CA THR A 223 9.69 -14.38 -9.60
C THR A 223 9.24 -13.10 -10.30
N PRO A 224 10.00 -12.00 -10.18
CA PRO A 224 9.79 -10.80 -10.98
C PRO A 224 9.70 -11.09 -12.50
N SER A 225 10.43 -12.10 -13.00
CA SER A 225 10.31 -12.54 -14.40
C SER A 225 8.92 -13.07 -14.74
N ALA A 226 8.34 -13.94 -13.91
CA ALA A 226 6.98 -14.44 -14.10
C ALA A 226 5.92 -13.34 -13.96
N TRP A 227 6.22 -12.29 -13.17
CA TRP A 227 5.34 -11.13 -13.04
C TRP A 227 5.39 -10.22 -14.28
N SER A 228 6.55 -10.07 -14.93
CA SER A 228 6.67 -9.32 -16.18
C SER A 228 5.78 -9.90 -17.28
N GLU A 229 5.73 -11.23 -17.41
CA GLU A 229 4.86 -11.92 -18.36
C GLU A 229 3.36 -11.63 -18.11
N GLN A 230 2.95 -11.55 -16.84
CA GLN A 230 1.57 -11.22 -16.45
C GLN A 230 1.18 -9.76 -16.74
N LEU A 231 2.15 -8.87 -16.84
CA LEU A 231 1.93 -7.45 -17.15
C LEU A 231 1.94 -7.16 -18.65
N GLY A 232 2.23 -8.16 -19.49
CA GLY A 232 2.15 -8.04 -20.95
C GLY A 232 3.35 -7.35 -21.59
N ASP A 233 4.53 -7.39 -20.97
CA ASP A 233 5.77 -6.94 -21.62
C ASP A 233 6.32 -8.07 -22.51
N GLY A 234 5.89 -8.05 -23.76
CA GLY A 234 6.64 -8.54 -24.92
C GLY A 234 7.07 -7.34 -25.77
#